data_AF-G5C1H1-F1
#
_entry.id   AF-G5C1H1-F1
#
_cell.length_a   1.000
_cell.length_b   1.000
_cell.length_c   1.000
_cell.angle_alpha   90.00
_cell.angle_beta   90.00
_cell.angle_gamma   90.00
#
_symmetry.space_group_name_H-M   'P 1'
#
loop_
_entity.id
_entity.type
_entity.pdbx_description
1 polymer ?
#
loop_
_entity_poly.entity_id
_entity_poly.type
_entity_poly.pdbx_seq_one_letter_code
_entity_poly.pdbx_strand_id
1 'polypeptide(L)'
;MGKEKTHINIVIIRHVDSGKSTTTGDLIYKCGGIDKRITEKFEKEAAEMGKGSFEYAWILSKLKAKGECGITIDVSLWKFETNKYYVTITDAPGHKDFIKNMITGTSQAACAVLIIAAGVAHIACKFAELKENIDHRSGKKLEDGPKFLKSAGAAIINMVPGKPMCVESFSDYPTLGRFAVRYMRQTVAVGVIKAVNKKATGAGKVTNSAQKAQKAK
;
A
#
# COMPACT_ATOMS: atom_id res chain seq x y z
N MET A 1 31.44 -3.48 -23.70
CA MET A 1 31.49 -2.35 -22.75
C MET A 1 30.16 -2.30 -22.03
N GLY A 2 30.14 -2.62 -20.73
CA GLY A 2 28.91 -2.53 -19.93
C GLY A 2 28.45 -1.08 -19.87
N LYS A 3 27.17 -0.80 -20.16
CA LYS A 3 26.61 0.56 -20.05
C LYS A 3 26.82 1.05 -18.61
N GLU A 4 27.50 2.18 -18.47
CA GLU A 4 27.69 2.86 -17.19
C GLU A 4 26.31 3.20 -16.60
N LYS A 5 26.00 2.62 -15.44
CA LYS A 5 24.69 2.80 -14.80
C LYS A 5 24.70 4.10 -14.00
N THR A 6 23.68 4.92 -14.19
CA THR A 6 23.54 6.19 -13.46
C THR A 6 23.24 5.93 -11.97
N HIS A 7 23.88 6.68 -11.08
CA HIS A 7 23.62 6.62 -9.65
C HIS A 7 22.47 7.56 -9.27
N ILE A 8 21.46 7.05 -8.53
CA ILE A 8 20.30 7.82 -8.09
C ILE A 8 20.12 7.66 -6.58
N ASN A 9 19.91 8.78 -5.90
CA ASN A 9 19.55 8.81 -4.49
C ASN A 9 18.04 8.99 -4.33
N ILE A 10 17.40 8.06 -3.63
CA ILE A 10 15.96 8.07 -3.37
C ILE A 10 15.74 8.15 -1.86
N VAL A 11 14.89 9.06 -1.39
CA VAL A 11 14.43 9.08 0.00
C VAL A 11 13.05 8.46 0.10
N ILE A 12 12.82 7.63 1.12
CA ILE A 12 11.50 7.11 1.44
C ILE A 12 10.92 7.93 2.58
N ILE A 13 9.70 8.45 2.40
CA ILE A 13 9.04 9.34 3.35
C ILE A 13 7.68 8.76 3.71
N ARG A 14 7.34 8.74 5.00
CA ARG A 14 6.01 8.41 5.51
C ARG A 14 5.84 8.79 6.98
N HIS A 15 4.58 8.87 7.43
CA HIS A 15 4.20 8.87 8.84
C HIS A 15 4.63 7.57 9.57
N VAL A 16 4.51 7.55 10.91
CA VAL A 16 4.76 6.37 11.76
C VAL A 16 3.72 5.26 11.48
N ASP A 17 4.06 4.01 11.77
CA ASP A 17 3.18 2.81 11.70
C ASP A 17 2.57 2.51 10.34
N SER A 18 3.41 2.76 9.36
CA SER A 18 2.98 2.92 8.00
C SER A 18 3.80 2.00 7.08
N GLY A 19 4.51 1.05 7.67
CA GLY A 19 5.24 0.02 6.92
C GLY A 19 6.38 0.56 6.06
N LYS A 20 6.84 1.80 6.28
CA LYS A 20 7.92 2.40 5.48
C LYS A 20 9.16 1.51 5.43
N SER A 21 9.72 1.16 6.60
CA SER A 21 10.91 0.31 6.63
C SER A 21 10.64 -1.11 6.12
N THR A 22 9.41 -1.61 6.26
CA THR A 22 9.00 -2.91 5.69
C THR A 22 9.06 -2.88 4.16
N THR A 23 8.47 -1.86 3.54
CA THR A 23 8.52 -1.68 2.09
C THR A 23 9.95 -1.43 1.60
N THR A 24 10.72 -0.62 2.34
CA THR A 24 12.11 -0.30 1.98
C THR A 24 12.95 -1.55 1.80
N GLY A 25 12.88 -2.52 2.71
CA GLY A 25 13.73 -3.69 2.55
C GLY A 25 13.10 -4.89 1.87
N ASP A 26 11.79 -4.95 1.70
CA ASP A 26 11.21 -5.82 0.66
C ASP A 26 11.80 -5.44 -0.71
N LEU A 27 11.93 -4.13 -0.98
CA LEU A 27 12.55 -3.64 -2.21
C LEU A 27 14.03 -4.01 -2.30
N ILE A 28 14.81 -3.82 -1.23
CA ILE A 28 16.26 -4.16 -1.22
C ILE A 28 16.46 -5.67 -1.41
N TYR A 29 15.66 -6.50 -0.73
CA TYR A 29 15.69 -7.95 -0.87
C TYR A 29 15.41 -8.40 -2.30
N LYS A 30 14.28 -7.94 -2.89
CA LYS A 30 13.90 -8.28 -4.26
C LYS A 30 14.89 -7.82 -5.31
N CYS A 31 15.59 -6.71 -5.05
CA CYS A 31 16.62 -6.20 -5.93
C CYS A 31 18.01 -6.80 -5.66
N GLY A 32 18.14 -7.78 -4.76
CA GLY A 32 19.41 -8.46 -4.48
C GLY A 32 20.44 -7.57 -3.80
N GLY A 33 20.02 -6.52 -3.09
CA GLY A 33 20.90 -5.64 -2.33
C GLY A 33 21.42 -6.23 -1.02
N ILE A 34 21.03 -7.47 -0.69
CA ILE A 34 21.48 -8.20 0.50
C ILE A 34 22.27 -9.43 0.04
N ASP A 35 23.38 -9.71 0.73
CA ASP A 35 24.17 -10.93 0.50
C ASP A 35 23.30 -12.19 0.70
N LYS A 36 23.46 -13.15 -0.21
CA LYS A 36 22.73 -14.43 -0.18
C LYS A 36 22.93 -15.20 1.12
N ARG A 37 24.13 -15.16 1.72
CA ARG A 37 24.41 -15.85 2.99
C ARG A 37 23.61 -15.27 4.16
N ILE A 38 23.48 -13.95 4.17
CA ILE A 38 22.72 -13.22 5.19
C ILE A 38 21.23 -13.52 5.01
N THR A 39 20.78 -13.58 3.76
CA THR A 39 19.42 -13.95 3.38
C THR A 39 19.03 -15.34 3.88
N GLU A 40 19.83 -16.36 3.55
CA GLU A 40 19.60 -17.75 3.96
C GLU A 40 19.58 -17.91 5.49
N LYS A 41 20.47 -17.21 6.20
CA LYS A 41 20.48 -17.21 7.67
C LYS A 41 19.18 -16.69 8.25
N PHE A 42 18.66 -15.58 7.71
CA PHE A 42 17.44 -15.00 8.24
C PHE A 42 16.17 -15.74 7.85
N GLU A 43 16.13 -16.35 6.66
CA GLU A 43 15.02 -17.24 6.27
C GLU A 43 14.92 -18.42 7.25
N LYS A 44 16.07 -18.98 7.66
CA LYS A 44 16.10 -20.03 8.67
C LYS A 44 15.60 -19.55 10.05
N GLU A 45 16.07 -18.39 10.52
CA GLU A 45 15.62 -17.82 11.81
C GLU A 45 14.12 -17.46 11.80
N ALA A 46 13.59 -16.99 10.68
CA ALA A 46 12.17 -16.65 10.55
C ALA A 46 11.26 -17.88 10.49
N ALA A 47 11.71 -18.94 9.83
CA ALA A 47 11.04 -20.24 9.81
C ALA A 47 10.95 -20.86 11.22
N GLU A 48 12.03 -20.80 12.00
CA GLU A 48 12.08 -21.30 13.38
C GLU A 48 11.10 -20.59 14.32
N MET A 49 10.81 -19.31 14.08
CA MET A 49 9.89 -18.52 14.90
C MET A 49 8.44 -18.54 14.40
N GLY A 50 8.10 -19.32 13.37
CA GLY A 50 6.74 -19.44 12.85
C GLY A 50 6.19 -18.16 12.20
N LYS A 51 7.06 -17.23 11.77
CA LYS A 51 6.68 -15.96 11.11
C LYS A 51 6.84 -16.01 9.59
N GLY A 52 6.51 -17.14 8.97
CA GLY A 52 6.75 -17.40 7.52
C GLY A 52 6.05 -16.44 6.54
N SER A 53 5.10 -15.61 6.98
CA SER A 53 4.46 -14.58 6.14
C SER A 53 4.97 -13.15 6.39
N PHE A 54 5.77 -12.93 7.45
CA PHE A 54 6.33 -11.64 7.88
C PHE A 54 7.87 -11.63 7.93
N GLU A 55 8.49 -12.65 7.34
CA GLU A 55 9.93 -12.90 7.22
C GLU A 55 10.73 -11.64 6.85
N TYR A 56 10.24 -10.85 5.88
CA TYR A 56 10.92 -9.66 5.34
C TYR A 56 10.92 -8.45 6.28
N ALA A 57 9.80 -8.20 6.98
CA ALA A 57 9.69 -7.09 7.93
C ALA A 57 10.62 -7.31 9.14
N TRP A 58 10.82 -8.58 9.50
CA TRP A 58 11.64 -9.00 10.62
C TRP A 58 13.14 -8.89 10.31
N ILE A 59 13.58 -9.35 9.12
CA ILE A 59 14.96 -9.22 8.62
C ILE A 59 15.48 -7.79 8.77
N LEU A 60 14.69 -6.82 8.33
CA LEU A 60 15.06 -5.40 8.37
C LEU A 60 14.99 -4.82 9.77
N SER A 61 14.11 -5.35 10.61
CA SER A 61 14.01 -4.97 12.00
C SER A 61 15.19 -5.46 12.83
N LYS A 62 15.90 -6.51 12.39
CA LYS A 62 17.14 -7.02 12.96
C LYS A 62 18.38 -6.33 12.39
N LEU A 63 18.41 -6.05 11.08
CA LEU A 63 19.51 -5.35 10.41
C LEU A 63 19.58 -3.86 10.76
N LYS A 64 18.44 -3.22 11.01
CA LYS A 64 18.41 -1.93 11.70
C LYS A 64 18.53 -2.19 13.19
N ALA A 65 19.54 -1.62 13.82
CA ALA A 65 19.48 -1.25 15.23
C ALA A 65 18.33 -0.24 15.41
N LYS A 66 17.08 -0.73 15.45
CA LYS A 66 15.95 0.06 15.94
C LYS A 66 16.20 0.22 17.44
N GLY A 67 16.18 1.45 17.93
CA GLY A 67 16.16 1.69 19.37
C GLY A 67 14.99 0.96 20.04
N GLU A 68 15.03 0.86 21.36
CA GLU A 68 14.15 0.05 22.23
C GLU A 68 12.64 0.21 21.94
N CYS A 69 12.22 1.32 21.32
CA CYS A 69 10.83 1.59 20.95
C CYS A 69 10.40 1.14 19.53
N GLY A 70 11.25 0.48 18.74
CA GLY A 70 10.89 -0.02 17.41
C GLY A 70 10.73 1.05 16.30
N ILE A 71 11.04 2.32 16.60
CA ILE A 71 11.01 3.46 15.67
C ILE A 71 12.40 3.64 15.03
N THR A 72 12.45 4.10 13.77
CA THR A 72 13.71 4.50 13.14
C THR A 72 14.15 5.86 13.68
N ILE A 73 15.31 5.91 14.34
CA ILE A 73 15.89 7.14 14.93
C ILE A 73 16.86 7.79 13.92
N ASP A 74 17.73 6.99 13.32
CA ASP A 74 18.74 7.44 12.34
C ASP A 74 18.41 7.09 10.90
N VAL A 75 18.96 7.90 9.99
CA VAL A 75 18.84 7.72 8.55
C VAL A 75 19.68 6.52 8.11
N SER A 76 19.03 5.45 7.64
CA SER A 76 19.74 4.30 7.07
C SER A 76 19.90 4.44 5.56
N LEU A 77 21.14 4.26 5.08
CA LEU A 77 21.49 4.24 3.67
C LEU A 77 21.62 2.79 3.21
N TRP A 78 20.86 2.44 2.18
CA TRP A 78 20.89 1.12 1.55
C TRP A 78 21.22 1.26 0.08
N LYS A 79 22.01 0.33 -0.47
CA LYS A 79 22.39 0.35 -1.88
C LYS A 79 21.92 -0.93 -2.55
N PHE A 80 21.36 -0.81 -3.75
CA PHE A 80 21.06 -1.94 -4.61
C PHE A 80 21.18 -1.53 -6.07
N GLU A 81 21.24 -2.53 -6.94
CA GLU A 81 21.38 -2.35 -8.37
C GLU A 81 20.10 -2.76 -9.08
N THR A 82 19.74 -1.98 -10.10
CA THR A 82 18.69 -2.33 -11.05
C THR A 82 19.29 -2.52 -12.43
N ASN A 83 18.47 -2.89 -13.42
CA ASN A 83 18.92 -3.01 -14.81
C ASN A 83 19.50 -1.70 -15.37
N LYS A 84 19.08 -0.54 -14.85
CA LYS A 84 19.44 0.79 -15.39
C LYS A 84 20.21 1.69 -14.41
N TYR A 85 20.01 1.52 -13.11
CA TYR A 85 20.49 2.46 -12.10
C TYR A 85 21.17 1.75 -10.93
N TYR A 86 22.20 2.40 -10.37
CA TYR A 86 22.65 2.17 -9.01
C TYR A 86 21.81 3.04 -8.07
N VAL A 87 21.07 2.43 -7.16
CA VAL A 87 20.12 3.14 -6.32
C VAL A 87 20.61 3.14 -4.88
N THR A 88 20.74 4.34 -4.31
CA THR A 88 20.89 4.52 -2.86
C THR A 88 19.55 4.94 -2.26
N ILE A 89 18.97 4.11 -1.40
CA ILE A 89 17.77 4.44 -0.63
C ILE A 89 18.15 5.01 0.73
N THR A 90 17.49 6.11 1.06
CA THR A 90 17.55 6.79 2.35
C THR A 90 16.25 6.55 3.10
N ASP A 91 16.28 5.78 4.18
CA ASP A 91 15.09 5.48 4.97
C ASP A 91 14.85 6.53 6.06
N ALA A 92 14.12 7.62 5.77
CA ALA A 92 13.97 8.77 6.67
C ALA A 92 12.94 8.59 7.81
N PRO A 93 13.21 9.00 9.06
CA PRO A 93 12.31 8.75 10.18
C PRO A 93 10.95 9.46 10.03
N GLY A 94 9.88 8.81 10.50
CA GLY A 94 8.49 9.30 10.34
C GLY A 94 7.88 9.95 11.59
N HIS A 95 8.56 9.88 12.73
CA HIS A 95 8.11 10.49 13.99
C HIS A 95 8.39 11.99 13.99
N LYS A 96 7.52 12.77 14.63
CA LYS A 96 7.63 14.25 14.65
C LYS A 96 8.96 14.72 15.25
N ASP A 97 9.44 14.03 16.28
CA ASP A 97 10.67 14.41 16.98
C ASP A 97 11.93 14.27 16.11
N PHE A 98 11.86 13.45 15.06
CA PHE A 98 12.99 13.18 14.16
C PHE A 98 12.86 13.90 12.81
N ILE A 99 12.03 14.94 12.70
CA ILE A 99 11.89 15.74 11.46
C ILE A 99 13.25 16.32 11.02
N LYS A 100 14.13 16.70 11.96
CA LYS A 100 15.47 17.20 11.64
C LYS A 100 16.29 16.16 10.86
N ASN A 101 16.25 14.90 11.30
CA ASN A 101 16.93 13.78 10.66
C ASN A 101 16.30 13.45 9.28
N MET A 102 14.99 13.64 9.14
CA MET A 102 14.31 13.50 7.84
C MET A 102 14.78 14.57 6.85
N ILE A 103 14.92 15.83 7.27
CA ILE A 103 15.38 16.94 6.41
C ILE A 103 16.81 16.68 5.93
N THR A 104 17.71 16.26 6.81
CA THR A 104 19.11 15.95 6.45
C THR A 104 19.22 14.73 5.53
N GLY A 105 18.38 13.71 5.70
CA GLY A 105 18.33 12.58 4.77
C GLY A 105 17.73 12.96 3.40
N THR A 106 16.74 13.85 3.38
CA THR A 106 16.08 14.28 2.14
C THR A 106 16.95 15.20 1.30
N SER A 107 17.83 16.00 1.91
CA SER A 107 18.69 16.95 1.17
C SER A 107 19.66 16.28 0.19
N GLN A 108 19.97 14.99 0.40
CA GLN A 108 20.86 14.21 -0.46
C GLN A 108 20.12 13.45 -1.57
N ALA A 109 18.79 13.46 -1.57
CA ALA A 109 17.96 12.67 -2.48
C ALA A 109 17.56 13.46 -3.72
N ALA A 110 17.66 12.81 -4.88
CA ALA A 110 17.14 13.33 -6.14
C ALA A 110 15.64 13.08 -6.31
N CYS A 111 15.15 11.99 -5.71
CA CYS A 111 13.75 11.58 -5.79
C CYS A 111 13.20 11.22 -4.41
N ALA A 112 11.91 11.43 -4.19
CA ALA A 112 11.20 11.01 -2.98
C ALA A 112 10.10 10.00 -3.29
N VAL A 113 10.06 8.91 -2.52
CA VAL A 113 8.98 7.92 -2.54
C VAL A 113 8.13 8.14 -1.30
N LEU A 114 6.93 8.69 -1.50
CA LEU A 114 5.93 8.84 -0.46
C LEU A 114 5.10 7.56 -0.37
N ILE A 115 5.20 6.86 0.75
CA ILE A 115 4.37 5.70 1.01
C ILE A 115 3.11 6.19 1.77
N ILE A 116 1.91 5.64 1.55
CA ILE A 116 0.68 6.07 2.24
C ILE A 116 -0.12 4.86 2.76
N ALA A 117 -0.67 4.98 3.97
CA ALA A 117 -1.46 3.91 4.60
C ALA A 117 -2.85 3.88 4.00
N ALA A 118 -3.18 2.79 3.32
CA ALA A 118 -4.56 2.47 3.00
C ALA A 118 -5.16 1.71 4.19
N GLY A 119 -5.66 2.46 5.18
CA GLY A 119 -6.48 1.90 6.25
C GLY A 119 -7.89 1.54 5.76
N VAL A 120 -8.67 0.85 6.60
CA VAL A 120 -10.08 0.55 6.30
C VAL A 120 -10.86 1.86 6.18
N ALA A 121 -11.40 2.13 4.99
CA ALA A 121 -12.20 3.32 4.73
C ALA A 121 -13.67 3.07 5.10
N HIS A 122 -14.24 3.94 5.94
CA HIS A 122 -15.67 3.97 6.22
C HIS A 122 -16.33 5.06 5.38
N ILE A 123 -16.83 4.69 4.20
CA ILE A 123 -17.41 5.62 3.24
C ILE A 123 -18.86 5.22 2.95
N ALA A 124 -19.75 6.21 2.99
CA ALA A 124 -21.13 6.01 2.58
C ALA A 124 -21.19 5.75 1.07
N CYS A 125 -21.84 4.66 0.69
CA CYS A 125 -22.05 4.28 -0.71
C CYS A 125 -23.54 4.21 -1.01
N LYS A 126 -23.93 4.67 -2.18
CA LYS A 126 -25.28 4.52 -2.72
C LYS A 126 -25.33 3.24 -3.56
N PHE A 127 -26.34 2.41 -3.31
CA PHE A 127 -26.73 1.33 -4.20
C PHE A 127 -27.41 1.95 -5.42
N ALA A 128 -26.73 1.98 -6.57
CA ALA A 128 -27.26 2.61 -7.77
C ALA A 128 -28.24 1.67 -8.49
N GLU A 129 -27.86 0.41 -8.65
CA GLU A 129 -28.63 -0.57 -9.40
C GLU A 129 -28.28 -1.99 -8.94
N LEU A 130 -29.29 -2.82 -8.68
CA LEU A 130 -29.11 -4.27 -8.58
C LEU A 130 -29.14 -4.82 -10.00
N LYS A 131 -27.98 -5.23 -10.52
CA LYS A 131 -27.90 -5.75 -11.89
C LYS A 131 -28.50 -7.14 -11.98
N GLU A 132 -28.08 -8.05 -11.10
CA GLU A 132 -28.35 -9.47 -11.26
C GLU A 132 -28.45 -10.13 -9.88
N ASN A 133 -29.44 -10.98 -9.70
CA ASN A 133 -29.48 -11.96 -8.62
C ASN A 133 -28.66 -13.18 -9.05
N ILE A 134 -27.74 -13.63 -8.21
CA ILE A 134 -26.86 -14.75 -8.50
C ILE A 134 -26.99 -15.82 -7.42
N ASP A 135 -26.84 -17.08 -7.81
CA ASP A 135 -26.71 -18.16 -6.83
C ASP A 135 -25.37 -18.02 -6.08
N HIS A 136 -25.44 -18.08 -4.74
CA HIS A 136 -24.30 -17.91 -3.86
C HIS A 136 -23.19 -18.96 -4.09
N ARG A 137 -23.55 -20.18 -4.51
CA ARG A 137 -22.59 -21.27 -4.75
C ARG A 137 -22.07 -21.31 -6.17
N SER A 138 -22.97 -21.27 -7.16
CA SER A 138 -22.57 -21.46 -8.56
C SER A 138 -22.23 -20.15 -9.29
N GLY A 139 -22.59 -18.99 -8.74
CA GLY A 139 -22.42 -17.69 -9.39
C GLY A 139 -23.25 -17.54 -10.67
N LYS A 140 -24.16 -18.48 -10.95
CA LYS A 140 -25.06 -18.42 -12.11
C LYS A 140 -26.15 -17.37 -11.87
N LYS A 141 -26.48 -16.63 -12.93
CA LYS A 141 -27.56 -15.65 -12.92
C LYS A 141 -28.88 -16.36 -12.73
N LEU A 142 -29.68 -15.90 -11.78
CA LEU A 142 -31.04 -16.38 -11.52
C LEU A 142 -32.07 -15.41 -12.10
N GLU A 143 -31.86 -14.12 -11.92
CA GLU A 143 -32.79 -13.07 -12.33
C GLU A 143 -32.02 -11.78 -12.65
N ASP A 144 -32.36 -11.13 -13.77
CA ASP A 144 -31.82 -9.84 -14.15
C ASP A 144 -32.70 -8.71 -13.59
N GLY A 145 -32.08 -7.73 -12.93
CA GLY A 145 -32.76 -6.54 -12.38
C GLY A 145 -33.74 -6.78 -11.23
N PRO A 146 -33.42 -7.58 -10.19
CA PRO A 146 -34.35 -7.84 -9.09
C PRO A 146 -34.67 -6.55 -8.30
N LYS A 147 -35.94 -6.34 -7.93
CA LYS A 147 -36.36 -5.18 -7.10
C LYS A 147 -35.86 -5.28 -5.65
N PHE A 148 -35.74 -6.49 -5.12
CA PHE A 148 -35.31 -6.75 -3.74
C PHE A 148 -34.49 -8.04 -3.67
N LEU A 149 -33.52 -8.09 -2.76
CA LEU A 149 -32.75 -9.30 -2.46
C LEU A 149 -33.23 -9.91 -1.15
N LYS A 150 -33.48 -11.22 -1.13
CA LYS A 150 -33.83 -11.95 0.09
C LYS A 150 -32.59 -12.19 0.95
N SER A 151 -32.80 -12.40 2.25
CA SER A 151 -31.72 -12.77 3.18
C SER A 151 -31.00 -14.05 2.68
N ALA A 152 -29.68 -14.08 2.85
CA ALA A 152 -28.77 -15.11 2.29
C ALA A 152 -28.67 -15.16 0.75
N GLY A 153 -29.30 -14.24 0.03
CA GLY A 153 -29.12 -14.09 -1.43
C GLY A 153 -27.78 -13.43 -1.79
N ALA A 154 -27.34 -13.64 -3.03
CA ALA A 154 -26.16 -12.96 -3.58
C ALA A 154 -26.56 -12.17 -4.83
N ALA A 155 -25.95 -11.02 -5.06
CA ALA A 155 -26.28 -10.16 -6.19
C ALA A 155 -25.05 -9.42 -6.72
N ILE A 156 -25.09 -9.07 -8.00
CA ILE A 156 -24.18 -8.12 -8.62
C ILE A 156 -24.83 -6.74 -8.55
N ILE A 157 -24.11 -5.79 -7.96
CA ILE A 157 -24.63 -4.47 -7.62
C ILE A 157 -23.68 -3.40 -8.13
N ASN A 158 -24.23 -2.39 -8.81
CA ASN A 158 -23.54 -1.15 -9.06
C ASN A 158 -23.59 -0.26 -7.82
N MET A 159 -22.44 0.03 -7.24
CA MET A 159 -22.30 0.91 -6.09
C MET A 159 -21.59 2.20 -6.47
N VAL A 160 -22.09 3.33 -5.97
CA VAL A 160 -21.47 4.65 -6.17
C VAL A 160 -21.06 5.21 -4.81
N PRO A 161 -19.75 5.38 -4.55
CA PRO A 161 -19.29 5.96 -3.29
C PRO A 161 -19.57 7.46 -3.24
N GLY A 162 -19.99 7.95 -2.08
CA GLY A 162 -20.26 9.38 -1.85
C GLY A 162 -19.00 10.24 -1.71
N LYS A 163 -17.85 9.62 -1.45
CA LYS A 163 -16.53 10.27 -1.39
C LYS A 163 -15.52 9.47 -2.21
N PRO A 164 -14.45 10.11 -2.73
CA PRO A 164 -13.36 9.39 -3.38
C PRO A 164 -12.78 8.32 -2.46
N MET A 165 -12.53 7.14 -3.01
CA MET A 165 -11.96 6.00 -2.28
C MET A 165 -11.01 5.20 -3.17
N CYS A 166 -10.03 4.55 -2.56
CA CYS A 166 -9.11 3.67 -3.26
C CYS A 166 -9.65 2.24 -3.21
N VAL A 167 -10.06 1.73 -4.37
CA VAL A 167 -10.55 0.36 -4.54
C VAL A 167 -10.00 -0.21 -5.85
N GLU A 168 -9.81 -1.52 -5.88
CA GLU A 168 -9.41 -2.24 -7.09
C GLU A 168 -10.29 -3.49 -7.24
N SER A 169 -10.24 -4.12 -8.41
CA SER A 169 -10.89 -5.42 -8.60
C SER A 169 -10.24 -6.46 -7.68
N PHE A 170 -11.04 -7.42 -7.20
CA PHE A 170 -10.54 -8.50 -6.35
C PHE A 170 -9.49 -9.36 -7.07
N SER A 171 -9.62 -9.51 -8.38
CA SER A 171 -8.66 -10.26 -9.20
C SER A 171 -7.31 -9.56 -9.27
N ASP A 172 -7.30 -8.23 -9.39
CA ASP A 172 -6.05 -7.46 -9.48
C ASP A 172 -5.38 -7.27 -8.12
N TYR A 173 -6.18 -6.96 -7.09
CA TYR A 173 -5.66 -6.70 -5.75
C TYR A 173 -6.66 -7.12 -4.65
N PRO A 174 -6.57 -8.38 -4.15
CA PRO A 174 -7.54 -8.96 -3.22
C PRO A 174 -7.80 -8.16 -1.94
N THR A 175 -6.81 -7.43 -1.44
CA THR A 175 -6.93 -6.65 -0.20
C THR A 175 -7.71 -5.34 -0.38
N LEU A 176 -7.69 -4.72 -1.56
CA LEU A 176 -8.55 -3.55 -1.87
C LEU A 176 -9.89 -3.93 -2.51
N GLY A 177 -10.01 -5.17 -2.99
CA GLY A 177 -11.24 -5.67 -3.60
C GLY A 177 -12.26 -6.24 -2.62
N ARG A 178 -11.94 -6.39 -1.33
CA ARG A 178 -12.87 -6.90 -0.30
C ARG A 178 -13.52 -5.76 0.46
N PHE A 179 -14.82 -5.84 0.69
CA PHE A 179 -15.53 -4.85 1.49
C PHE A 179 -16.66 -5.48 2.31
N ALA A 180 -17.06 -4.78 3.35
CA ALA A 180 -18.25 -5.08 4.14
C ALA A 180 -19.20 -3.89 4.08
N VAL A 181 -20.45 -4.14 3.73
CA VAL A 181 -21.53 -3.16 3.84
C VAL A 181 -22.03 -3.17 5.27
N ARG A 182 -22.08 -1.99 5.88
CA ARG A 182 -22.58 -1.82 7.23
C ARG A 182 -23.75 -0.86 7.27
N TYR A 183 -24.79 -1.21 8.02
CA TYR A 183 -25.91 -0.35 8.35
C TYR A 183 -25.99 -0.25 9.88
N MET A 184 -26.05 0.96 10.43
CA MET A 184 -26.07 1.20 11.89
C MET A 184 -25.00 0.39 12.66
N ARG A 185 -23.77 0.33 12.12
CA ARG A 185 -22.61 -0.43 12.64
C ARG A 185 -22.72 -1.97 12.59
N GLN A 186 -23.83 -2.52 12.15
CA GLN A 186 -23.99 -3.95 11.90
C GLN A 186 -23.59 -4.29 10.46
N THR A 187 -22.91 -5.42 10.26
CA THR A 187 -22.57 -5.91 8.92
C THR A 187 -23.81 -6.51 8.28
N VAL A 188 -24.27 -5.92 7.18
CA VAL A 188 -25.46 -6.38 6.44
C VAL A 188 -25.10 -7.18 5.19
N ALA A 189 -23.90 -6.98 4.64
CA ALA A 189 -23.39 -7.77 3.53
C ALA A 189 -21.86 -7.76 3.52
N VAL A 190 -21.28 -8.79 2.91
CA VAL A 190 -19.85 -8.87 2.57
C VAL A 190 -19.73 -9.15 1.09
N GLY A 191 -18.73 -8.53 0.45
CA GLY A 191 -18.63 -8.58 -1.00
C GLY A 191 -17.20 -8.45 -1.50
N VAL A 192 -17.06 -8.79 -2.78
CA VAL A 192 -15.84 -8.59 -3.56
C VAL A 192 -16.13 -7.72 -4.77
N ILE A 193 -15.19 -6.85 -5.11
CA ILE A 193 -15.29 -5.95 -6.25
C ILE A 193 -14.92 -6.73 -7.52
N LYS A 194 -15.85 -6.82 -8.47
CA LYS A 194 -15.62 -7.48 -9.76
C LYS A 194 -14.98 -6.54 -10.79
N ALA A 195 -15.39 -5.28 -10.80
CA ALA A 195 -14.89 -4.25 -11.71
C ALA A 195 -15.00 -2.87 -11.08
N VAL A 196 -14.14 -1.94 -11.49
CA VAL A 196 -14.14 -0.54 -11.02
C VAL A 196 -14.20 0.40 -12.22
N ASN A 197 -15.26 1.20 -12.30
CA ASN A 197 -15.34 2.31 -13.24
C ASN A 197 -14.68 3.54 -12.62
N LYS A 198 -13.40 3.76 -12.95
CA LYS A 198 -12.63 4.90 -12.46
C LYS A 198 -13.16 6.18 -13.09
N LYS A 199 -13.49 7.18 -12.26
CA LYS A 199 -13.80 8.53 -12.76
C LYS A 199 -12.53 9.09 -13.40
N ALA A 200 -12.64 9.67 -14.60
CA ALA A 200 -11.49 10.20 -15.34
C ALA A 200 -10.62 11.12 -14.47
N THR A 201 -9.30 10.95 -14.59
CA THR A 201 -8.23 11.67 -13.89
C THR A 201 -8.24 13.15 -14.28
N GLY A 202 -9.18 13.92 -13.75
CA GLY A 202 -9.29 15.37 -14.02
C GLY A 202 -10.12 16.16 -13.00
N ALA A 203 -10.80 15.48 -12.07
CA ALA A 203 -11.72 16.13 -11.12
C ALA A 203 -11.31 15.93 -9.64
N GLY A 204 -10.02 15.70 -9.38
CA GLY A 204 -9.49 15.85 -8.02
C GLY A 204 -9.43 17.34 -7.69
N LYS A 205 -10.20 17.80 -6.71
CA LYS A 205 -10.10 19.19 -6.21
C LYS A 205 -8.66 19.40 -5.76
N VAL A 206 -7.88 20.15 -6.54
CA VAL A 206 -6.50 20.51 -6.18
C VAL A 206 -6.57 21.17 -4.82
N THR A 207 -5.88 20.61 -3.83
CA THR A 207 -5.87 21.19 -2.48
C THR A 207 -5.23 22.57 -2.55
N ASN A 208 -5.69 23.52 -1.71
CA ASN A 208 -5.12 24.88 -1.67
C ASN A 208 -3.59 24.87 -1.47
N SER A 209 -3.06 23.82 -0.82
CA SER A 209 -1.63 23.58 -0.65
C SER A 209 -0.90 23.31 -1.97
N ALA A 210 -1.50 22.52 -2.87
CA ALA A 210 -0.94 22.23 -4.19
C ALA A 210 -1.02 23.46 -5.13
N GLN A 211 -2.04 24.31 -4.97
CA GLN A 211 -2.14 25.58 -5.74
C GLN A 211 -1.07 26.60 -5.33
N LYS A 212 -0.71 26.67 -4.03
CA LYS A 212 0.37 27.57 -3.57
C LYS A 212 1.74 27.14 -4.08
N ALA A 213 2.01 25.84 -4.20
CA ALA A 213 3.27 25.32 -4.72
C ALA A 213 3.47 25.60 -6.22
N GLN A 214 2.38 25.71 -7.00
CA GLN A 214 2.46 26.03 -8.44
C GLN A 214 2.66 27.52 -8.73
N LYS A 215 2.29 28.42 -7.80
CA LYS A 215 2.52 29.88 -7.95
C LYS A 215 3.93 30.34 -7.53
N ALA A 216 4.73 29.45 -6.94
CA ALA A 216 6.09 29.74 -6.48
C ALA A 216 7.17 29.22 -7.46
N LYS A 217 6.78 28.86 -8.69
CA LYS A 217 7.68 28.53 -9.79
C LYS A 217 7.56 29.56 -10.90
#